data_AF-A0A1Q8RQY8-F1
#
_entry.id   AF-A0A1Q8RQY8-F1
#
_cell.length_a   1.000
_cell.length_b   1.000
_cell.length_c   1.000
_cell.angle_alpha   90.00
_cell.angle_beta   90.00
_cell.angle_gamma   90.00
#
_symmetry.space_group_name_H-M   'P 1'
#
loop_
_entity.id
_entity.type
_entity.pdbx_description
1 polymer ?
#
loop_
_entity_poly.entity_id
_entity_poly.type
_entity_poly.pdbx_seq_one_letter_code
_entity_poly.pdbx_strand_id
1 'polypeptide(L)'
;MSALLDSFWNFHICKTVRITILTTLALAATAFAQIKPNNAGAKNVGQGDGSQFITGGCVDDSDCSSACCANASGVGVCSAEAAQFQNGKNGCNFVDPNRDATIAAAKAQVEKQGF
;
A
#
# COMPACT_ATOMS: atom_id res chain seq x y z
N MET A 1 23.19 36.94 -36.55
CA MET A 1 23.37 35.50 -36.29
C MET A 1 23.29 35.14 -34.80
N SER A 2 23.84 35.95 -33.88
CA SER A 2 23.92 35.58 -32.44
C SER A 2 22.58 35.50 -31.69
N ALA A 3 21.61 36.39 -31.95
CA ALA A 3 20.33 36.41 -31.20
C ALA A 3 19.41 35.17 -31.41
N LEU A 4 19.58 34.46 -32.53
CA LEU A 4 18.84 33.23 -32.82
C LEU A 4 19.43 32.00 -32.10
N LEU A 5 20.75 32.00 -31.84
CA LEU A 5 21.40 30.93 -31.07
C LEU A 5 21.04 31.00 -29.58
N ASP A 6 20.97 32.20 -29.00
CA ASP A 6 20.57 32.40 -27.59
C ASP A 6 19.12 31.98 -27.34
N SER A 7 18.22 32.30 -28.27
CA SER A 7 16.81 31.92 -28.18
C SER A 7 16.62 30.40 -28.32
N PHE A 8 17.40 29.75 -29.19
CA PHE A 8 17.42 28.28 -29.30
C PHE A 8 17.99 27.62 -28.05
N TRP A 9 19.05 28.19 -27.46
CA TRP A 9 19.70 27.69 -26.25
C TRP A 9 18.77 27.83 -25.03
N ASN A 10 18.10 28.98 -24.87
CA ASN A 10 17.16 29.24 -23.77
C ASN A 10 15.88 28.37 -23.88
N PHE A 11 15.41 28.10 -25.10
CA PHE A 11 14.28 27.20 -25.35
C PHE A 11 14.64 25.73 -25.08
N HIS A 12 15.85 25.29 -25.46
CA HIS A 12 16.33 23.93 -25.15
C HIS A 12 16.62 23.75 -23.66
N ILE A 13 17.21 24.72 -22.98
CA ILE A 13 17.47 24.68 -21.54
C ILE A 13 16.16 24.59 -20.76
N CYS A 14 15.16 25.42 -21.10
CA CYS A 14 13.87 25.38 -20.43
C CYS A 14 13.13 24.03 -20.63
N LYS A 15 13.31 23.40 -21.81
CA LYS A 15 12.72 22.09 -22.14
C LYS A 15 13.45 20.93 -21.44
N THR A 16 14.79 20.96 -21.39
CA THR A 16 15.62 19.97 -20.68
C THR A 16 15.45 20.05 -19.18
N VAL A 17 15.36 21.25 -18.59
CA VAL A 17 15.10 21.42 -17.14
C VAL A 17 13.76 20.81 -16.74
N ARG A 18 12.70 21.00 -17.54
CA ARG A 18 11.38 20.38 -17.27
C ARG A 18 11.42 18.86 -17.38
N ILE A 19 12.12 18.32 -18.38
CA ILE A 19 12.26 16.86 -18.53
C ILE A 19 13.03 16.27 -17.35
N THR A 20 14.14 16.90 -16.93
CA THR A 20 14.92 16.45 -15.76
C THR A 20 14.13 16.54 -14.46
N ILE A 21 13.30 17.57 -14.26
CA ILE A 21 12.42 17.67 -13.09
C ILE A 21 11.36 16.56 -13.09
N LEU A 22 10.76 16.26 -14.25
CA LEU A 22 9.75 15.19 -14.34
C LEU A 22 10.35 13.81 -14.11
N THR A 23 11.54 13.53 -14.65
CA THR A 23 12.21 12.23 -14.44
C THR A 23 12.68 12.05 -13.00
N THR A 24 13.19 13.11 -12.37
CA THR A 24 13.58 13.07 -10.94
C THR A 24 12.37 12.91 -10.02
N LEU A 25 11.23 13.57 -10.29
CA LEU A 25 9.99 13.35 -9.54
C LEU A 25 9.46 11.92 -9.71
N ALA A 26 9.48 11.38 -10.93
CA ALA A 26 9.01 10.02 -11.20
C ALA A 26 9.85 8.97 -10.46
N LEU A 27 11.17 9.15 -10.39
CA LEU A 27 12.05 8.25 -9.64
C LEU A 27 11.79 8.33 -8.13
N ALA A 28 11.54 9.53 -7.59
CA ALA A 28 11.25 9.74 -6.17
C ALA A 28 9.94 9.09 -5.71
N ALA A 29 8.96 8.89 -6.60
CA ALA A 29 7.66 8.31 -6.25
C ALA A 29 7.74 6.84 -5.78
N THR A 30 8.79 6.10 -6.17
CA THR A 30 8.96 4.69 -5.79
C THR A 30 9.37 4.48 -4.33
N ALA A 31 9.77 5.54 -3.63
CA ALA A 31 10.19 5.46 -2.23
C ALA A 31 9.03 5.20 -1.23
N PHE A 32 7.77 5.36 -1.67
CA PHE A 32 6.58 5.18 -0.83
C PHE A 32 5.88 3.84 -1.10
N ALA A 33 6.60 2.73 -0.92
CA ALA A 33 5.96 1.41 -0.97
C ALA A 33 5.13 1.20 0.30
N GLN A 34 3.83 1.48 0.25
CA GLN A 34 2.91 1.13 1.33
C GLN A 34 2.56 -0.36 1.28
N ILE A 35 2.66 -1.04 2.42
CA ILE A 35 2.08 -2.38 2.57
C ILE A 35 0.57 -2.24 2.43
N LYS A 36 0.01 -2.89 1.42
CA LYS A 36 -1.44 -3.00 1.22
C LYS A 36 -1.85 -4.47 1.35
N PRO A 37 -2.97 -4.75 2.02
CA PRO A 37 -3.49 -6.10 2.08
C PRO A 37 -3.80 -6.67 0.69
N ASN A 38 -3.59 -7.97 0.52
CA ASN A 38 -3.97 -8.71 -0.67
C ASN A 38 -5.50 -8.87 -0.71
N ASN A 39 -6.06 -8.54 -1.86
CA ASN A 39 -7.51 -8.53 -2.07
C ASN A 39 -8.14 -9.93 -2.19
N ALA A 40 -7.38 -11.00 -2.47
CA ALA A 40 -7.93 -12.35 -2.67
C ALA A 40 -8.67 -12.90 -1.42
N GLY A 41 -8.29 -12.41 -0.23
CA GLY A 41 -8.94 -12.73 1.05
C GLY A 41 -9.97 -11.69 1.49
N ALA A 42 -10.40 -10.75 0.65
CA ALA A 42 -11.28 -9.66 1.09
C ALA A 42 -12.58 -10.17 1.75
N LYS A 43 -13.12 -11.29 1.28
CA LYS A 43 -14.33 -11.92 1.84
C LYS A 43 -14.19 -12.43 3.27
N ASN A 44 -12.97 -12.69 3.76
CA ASN A 44 -12.79 -13.18 5.13
C ASN A 44 -12.22 -12.14 6.12
N VAL A 45 -12.13 -10.86 5.72
CA VAL A 45 -11.79 -9.78 6.64
C VAL A 45 -12.91 -9.59 7.67
N GLY A 46 -12.58 -9.66 8.96
CA GLY A 46 -13.52 -9.48 10.07
C GLY A 46 -14.37 -10.69 10.44
N GLN A 47 -14.11 -11.87 9.87
CA GLN A 47 -14.82 -13.10 10.20
C GLN A 47 -14.39 -13.70 11.54
N GLY A 48 -13.16 -13.42 11.99
CA GLY A 48 -12.64 -13.88 13.28
C GLY A 48 -12.51 -15.40 13.43
N ASP A 49 -12.41 -16.13 12.31
CA ASP A 49 -12.37 -17.61 12.26
C ASP A 49 -11.02 -18.16 11.78
N GLY A 50 -9.99 -17.31 11.68
CA GLY A 50 -8.65 -17.66 11.23
C GLY A 50 -8.56 -18.00 9.73
N SER A 51 -9.56 -17.66 8.92
CA SER A 51 -9.58 -18.01 7.49
C SER A 51 -8.72 -17.09 6.61
N GLN A 52 -8.17 -16.00 7.14
CA GLN A 52 -7.26 -15.13 6.40
C GLN A 52 -5.85 -15.70 6.33
N PHE A 53 -5.31 -15.69 5.11
CA PHE A 53 -3.92 -16.08 4.84
C PHE A 53 -2.96 -14.90 5.00
N ILE A 54 -1.66 -15.21 5.09
CA ILE A 54 -0.58 -14.21 5.09
C ILE A 54 -0.75 -13.25 3.93
N THR A 55 -0.48 -11.96 4.17
CA THR A 55 -0.75 -10.80 3.29
C THR A 55 -2.20 -10.39 3.17
N GLY A 56 -3.18 -11.20 3.63
CA GLY A 56 -4.58 -10.82 3.67
C GLY A 56 -4.85 -9.66 4.65
N GLY A 57 -5.97 -8.97 4.46
CA GLY A 57 -6.41 -7.92 5.40
C GLY A 57 -6.95 -8.54 6.68
N CYS A 58 -6.83 -7.83 7.80
CA CYS A 58 -7.38 -8.24 9.09
C CYS A 58 -7.77 -7.02 9.91
N VAL A 59 -8.76 -7.19 10.78
CA VAL A 59 -9.14 -6.19 11.80
C VAL A 59 -8.64 -6.56 13.19
N ASP A 60 -8.35 -7.84 13.45
CA ASP A 60 -7.52 -8.31 14.56
C ASP A 60 -6.93 -9.70 14.29
N ASP A 61 -6.18 -10.24 15.26
CA ASP A 61 -5.48 -11.53 15.15
C ASP A 61 -6.40 -12.70 14.83
N SER A 62 -7.67 -12.66 15.24
CA SER A 62 -8.62 -13.75 15.04
C SER A 62 -8.99 -13.95 13.58
N ASP A 63 -8.79 -12.96 12.72
CA ASP A 63 -8.98 -13.12 11.28
C ASP A 63 -7.90 -14.03 10.66
N CYS A 64 -6.69 -14.02 11.21
CA CYS A 64 -5.51 -14.61 10.57
C CYS A 64 -5.26 -16.06 11.00
N SER A 65 -5.05 -16.96 10.03
CA SER A 65 -4.61 -18.35 10.28
C SER A 65 -3.30 -18.42 11.08
N SER A 66 -2.46 -17.39 10.96
CA SER A 66 -1.21 -17.25 11.69
C SER A 66 -1.36 -16.64 13.09
N ALA A 67 -2.58 -16.33 13.54
CA ALA A 67 -2.86 -15.62 14.79
C ALA A 67 -2.10 -14.29 14.95
N CYS A 68 -1.71 -13.66 13.84
CA CYS A 68 -0.94 -12.42 13.86
C CYS A 68 -1.44 -11.47 12.78
N CYS A 69 -2.24 -10.50 13.21
CA CYS A 69 -2.60 -9.32 12.47
C CYS A 69 -1.57 -8.23 12.75
N ALA A 70 -0.66 -8.01 11.80
CA ALA A 70 0.42 -7.05 11.97
C ALA A 70 -0.03 -5.64 11.58
N ASN A 71 0.35 -4.65 12.38
CA ASN A 71 0.14 -3.25 12.04
C ASN A 71 1.14 -2.81 10.96
N ALA A 72 0.65 -2.41 9.79
CA ALA A 72 1.44 -1.78 8.76
C ALA A 72 0.95 -0.36 8.51
N SER A 73 1.52 0.62 9.20
CA SER A 73 1.16 2.04 9.08
C SER A 73 -0.33 2.33 9.30
N GLY A 74 -0.93 1.67 10.30
CA GLY A 74 -2.35 1.81 10.66
C GLY A 74 -3.30 0.89 9.89
N VAL A 75 -2.77 0.00 9.03
CA VAL A 75 -3.55 -1.00 8.31
C VAL A 75 -3.17 -2.40 8.79
N GLY A 76 -4.16 -3.21 9.13
CA GLY A 76 -3.96 -4.60 9.55
C GLY A 76 -3.65 -5.51 8.36
N VAL A 77 -2.56 -6.28 8.47
CA VAL A 77 -2.20 -7.30 7.49
C VAL A 77 -1.77 -8.60 8.18
N CYS A 78 -2.35 -9.72 7.77
CA CYS A 78 -1.96 -11.01 8.31
C CYS A 78 -0.49 -11.28 8.00
N SER A 79 0.26 -11.60 9.05
CA SER A 79 1.71 -11.83 8.98
C SER A 79 2.06 -13.12 9.69
N ALA A 80 3.16 -13.76 9.29
CA ALA A 80 3.77 -14.76 10.14
C ALA A 80 4.36 -14.06 11.37
N GLU A 81 4.32 -14.72 12.53
CA GLU A 81 4.89 -14.20 13.78
C GLU A 81 6.38 -13.82 13.61
N ALA A 82 7.15 -14.63 12.88
CA ALA A 82 8.56 -14.37 12.58
C ALA A 82 8.79 -13.14 11.66
N ALA A 83 7.74 -12.64 11.01
CA ALA A 83 7.79 -11.51 10.08
C ALA A 83 7.02 -10.28 10.58
N GLN A 84 6.57 -10.28 11.85
CA GLN A 84 5.72 -9.24 12.40
C GLN A 84 6.35 -7.83 12.46
N PHE A 85 7.69 -7.73 12.37
CA PHE A 85 8.44 -6.46 12.33
C PHE A 85 9.12 -6.20 10.98
N GLN A 86 8.90 -7.06 9.99
CA GLN A 86 9.55 -6.93 8.69
C GLN A 86 8.76 -5.97 7.78
N ASN A 87 9.46 -5.38 6.82
CA ASN A 87 8.88 -4.53 5.77
C ASN A 87 8.09 -3.30 6.28
N GLY A 88 8.43 -2.78 7.48
CA GLY A 88 7.72 -1.64 8.07
C GLY A 88 6.46 -2.00 8.85
N LYS A 89 6.32 -3.26 9.27
CA LYS A 89 5.31 -3.69 10.24
C LYS A 89 5.73 -3.39 11.68
N ASN A 90 4.75 -3.22 12.57
CA ASN A 90 4.94 -2.81 13.95
C ASN A 90 4.47 -3.86 14.97
N GLY A 91 4.52 -5.15 14.63
CA GLY A 91 4.14 -6.26 15.53
C GLY A 91 2.72 -6.77 15.31
N CYS A 92 2.43 -7.96 15.85
CA CYS A 92 1.09 -8.57 15.90
C CYS A 92 0.17 -7.83 16.90
N ASN A 93 -1.08 -8.29 17.05
CA ASN A 93 -2.06 -7.73 17.96
C ASN A 93 -2.55 -6.34 17.55
N PHE A 94 -2.53 -6.05 16.25
CA PHE A 94 -3.25 -4.90 15.73
C PHE A 94 -4.75 -5.09 15.96
N VAL A 95 -5.39 -4.08 16.55
CA VAL A 95 -6.85 -4.00 16.64
C VAL A 95 -7.27 -2.77 15.87
N ASP A 96 -8.04 -2.96 14.81
CA ASP A 96 -8.43 -1.88 13.92
C ASP A 96 -9.41 -0.92 14.61
N PRO A 97 -9.03 0.36 14.86
CA PRO A 97 -9.94 1.34 15.44
C PRO A 97 -11.13 1.67 14.52
N ASN A 98 -11.03 1.35 13.23
CA ASN A 98 -12.06 1.57 12.20
C ASN A 98 -12.59 0.23 11.63
N ARG A 99 -12.61 -0.83 12.44
CA ARG A 99 -13.06 -2.20 12.09
C ARG A 99 -14.24 -2.22 11.11
N ASP A 100 -15.34 -1.54 11.43
CA ASP A 100 -16.57 -1.59 10.61
C ASP A 100 -16.35 -1.02 9.20
N ALA A 101 -15.61 0.07 9.09
CA ALA A 101 -15.27 0.67 7.80
C ALA A 101 -14.34 -0.24 6.99
N THR A 102 -13.38 -0.90 7.64
CA THR A 102 -12.47 -1.86 7.00
C THR A 102 -13.23 -3.08 6.48
N ILE A 103 -14.17 -3.63 7.25
CA ILE A 103 -15.03 -4.73 6.82
C ILE A 103 -15.91 -4.31 5.64
N ALA A 104 -16.50 -3.11 5.69
CA ALA A 104 -17.30 -2.58 4.59
C ALA A 104 -16.47 -2.40 3.30
N ALA A 105 -15.25 -1.88 3.41
CA ALA A 105 -14.34 -1.74 2.27
C ALA A 105 -13.93 -3.10 1.69
N ALA A 106 -13.73 -4.10 2.54
CA ALA A 106 -13.43 -5.46 2.12
C ALA A 106 -14.61 -6.09 1.36
N LYS A 107 -15.84 -5.93 1.84
CA LYS A 107 -17.07 -6.36 1.13
C LYS A 107 -17.20 -5.69 -0.24
N ALA A 108 -17.01 -4.37 -0.31
CA ALA A 108 -17.02 -3.66 -1.58
C ALA A 108 -15.92 -4.14 -2.54
N GLN A 109 -14.82 -4.69 -2.01
CA GLN A 109 -13.79 -5.30 -2.84
C GLN A 109 -14.17 -6.70 -3.35
N VAL A 110 -14.94 -7.48 -2.58
CA VAL A 110 -15.52 -8.74 -3.06
C VAL A 110 -16.44 -8.49 -4.26
N GLU A 111 -17.30 -7.47 -4.19
CA GLU A 111 -18.20 -7.08 -5.28
C GLU A 111 -17.43 -6.75 -6.57
N LYS A 112 -16.32 -6.00 -6.45
CA LYS A 112 -15.45 -5.65 -7.59
C LYS A 112 -14.74 -6.86 -8.21
N GLN A 113 -14.56 -7.92 -7.45
CA GLN A 113 -13.96 -9.16 -7.93
C GLN A 113 -14.97 -10.06 -8.66
N GLY A 114 -16.27 -9.74 -8.60
CA GLY A 114 -17.33 -10.51 -9.26
C GLY A 114 -17.68 -11.82 -8.56
N PHE A 115 -17.45 -11.89 -7.24
CA PHE A 115 -17.90 -12.99 -6.38
C PHE A 115 -19.24 -12.69 -5.73
#